data_AF-A0A442E803-F1
#
_entry.id   AF-A0A442E803-F1
#
_cell.length_a   1.000
_cell.length_b   1.000
_cell.length_c   1.000
_cell.angle_alpha   90.00
_cell.angle_beta   90.00
_cell.angle_gamma   90.00
#
_symmetry.space_group_name_H-M   'P 1'
#
loop_
_entity.id
_entity.type
_entity.pdbx_description
1 polymer ?
#
loop_
_entity_poly.entity_id
_entity_poly.type
_entity_poly.pdbx_seq_one_letter_code
_entity_poly.pdbx_strand_id
1 'polypeptide(L)'
;MLVASAGRMAFPIAFANPEPDLMTITDTGRGSAVTVRGRDGGTTTAICTRLSADAPEPLRNAVDALAANLTTLAQRGNQERSRVHPHIFPDRMRELTAQYGSPAFQAVVKAGTTARREDAAKWARMTTPEPATGTLRQEYRQLWQRLSLGERAARVANADYEELAGVVEGRGFFVDMTNGTLWNEIERRLALLTIAKLYAAQGSFSKEPTPDQPLATGPDPVQLEAFGQKFIEQHNQSIKDIELVEISLRSVIAAMAAATELPLEAAFKLLMGRE
;
A
#
# COMPACT_ATOMS: atom_id res chain seq x y z
N MET A 1 62.45 -39.93 -19.48
CA MET A 1 61.06 -39.70 -19.04
C MET A 1 60.78 -38.21 -19.14
N LEU A 2 60.10 -37.78 -20.20
CA LEU A 2 59.69 -36.39 -20.43
C LEU A 2 58.18 -36.33 -20.16
N VAL A 3 57.79 -35.67 -19.08
CA VAL A 3 56.38 -35.42 -18.74
C VAL A 3 55.95 -34.17 -19.49
N ALA A 4 55.20 -34.34 -20.58
CA ALA A 4 54.58 -33.23 -21.29
C ALA A 4 53.38 -32.72 -20.47
N SER A 5 53.49 -31.53 -19.88
CA SER A 5 52.33 -30.85 -19.29
C SER A 5 51.43 -30.36 -20.40
N ALA A 6 50.27 -30.99 -20.57
CA ALA A 6 49.21 -30.47 -21.42
C ALA A 6 48.70 -29.15 -20.80
N GLY A 7 49.18 -28.03 -21.33
CA GLY A 7 48.65 -26.72 -21.02
C GLY A 7 47.18 -26.69 -21.41
N ARG A 8 46.30 -26.50 -20.41
CA ARG A 8 44.88 -26.23 -20.65
C ARG A 8 44.80 -24.98 -21.52
N MET A 9 44.40 -25.14 -22.78
CA MET A 9 44.02 -24.01 -23.62
C MET A 9 42.80 -23.34 -22.96
N ALA A 10 43.02 -22.21 -22.30
CA ALA A 10 41.95 -21.28 -21.99
C ALA A 10 41.46 -20.72 -23.32
N PHE A 11 40.28 -21.16 -23.76
CA PHE A 11 39.63 -20.51 -24.90
C PHE A 11 39.42 -19.02 -24.55
N PRO A 12 39.85 -18.09 -25.41
CA PRO A 12 39.59 -16.68 -25.18
C PRO A 12 38.07 -16.46 -25.17
N ILE A 13 37.55 -15.87 -24.09
CA ILE A 13 36.17 -15.42 -23.99
C ILE A 13 35.99 -14.31 -25.05
N ALA A 14 35.50 -14.68 -26.23
CA ALA A 14 35.52 -13.86 -27.44
C ALA A 14 34.51 -12.69 -27.45
N PHE A 15 33.97 -12.29 -26.30
CA PHE A 15 32.96 -11.23 -26.19
C PHE A 15 33.30 -10.19 -25.11
N ALA A 16 34.58 -9.85 -24.98
CA ALA A 16 35.06 -8.84 -24.04
C ALA A 16 34.83 -7.39 -24.51
N ASN A 17 33.66 -7.09 -25.08
CA ASN A 17 33.14 -5.72 -24.97
C ASN A 17 32.34 -5.69 -23.67
N PRO A 18 32.67 -4.82 -22.70
CA PRO A 18 31.86 -4.68 -21.50
C PRO A 18 30.51 -4.11 -21.92
N GLU A 19 29.55 -5.00 -22.21
CA GLU A 19 28.18 -4.59 -22.37
C GLU A 19 27.75 -3.91 -21.06
N PRO A 20 27.07 -2.77 -21.13
CA PRO A 20 26.56 -2.10 -19.95
C PRO A 20 25.60 -3.03 -19.20
N ASP A 21 25.63 -2.95 -17.88
CA ASP A 21 24.77 -3.74 -17.00
C ASP A 21 23.30 -3.69 -17.47
N LEU A 22 22.66 -4.87 -17.51
CA LEU A 22 21.23 -4.96 -17.81
C LEU A 22 20.42 -4.22 -16.74
N MET A 23 20.80 -4.43 -15.48
CA MET A 23 20.11 -3.89 -14.32
C MET A 23 21.06 -3.06 -13.47
N THR A 24 20.67 -1.84 -13.17
CA THR A 24 21.38 -0.97 -12.23
C THR A 24 20.49 -0.67 -11.04
N ILE A 25 21.07 -0.66 -9.84
CA ILE A 25 20.36 -0.42 -8.60
C ILE A 25 20.84 0.90 -8.01
N THR A 26 19.90 1.75 -7.63
CA THR A 26 20.17 3.04 -6.99
C THR A 26 19.31 3.20 -5.76
N ASP A 27 19.92 3.57 -4.63
CA ASP A 27 19.17 4.03 -3.47
C ASP A 27 18.78 5.51 -3.70
N THR A 28 17.50 5.79 -3.57
CA THR A 28 16.92 7.13 -3.76
C THR A 28 16.73 7.88 -2.43
N GLY A 29 17.08 7.26 -1.30
CA GLY A 29 16.76 7.73 0.05
C GLY A 29 15.28 7.49 0.44
N ARG A 30 14.39 7.34 -0.54
CA ARG A 30 12.97 6.99 -0.38
C ARG A 30 12.64 5.54 -0.71
N GLY A 31 13.65 4.74 -1.04
CA GLY A 31 13.49 3.37 -1.50
C GLY A 31 14.56 2.98 -2.50
N SER A 32 14.50 1.74 -2.98
CA SER A 32 15.40 1.22 -4.00
C SER A 32 14.79 1.38 -5.39
N ALA A 33 15.56 1.89 -6.33
CA ALA A 33 15.22 1.92 -7.75
C ALA A 33 16.04 0.85 -8.49
N VAL A 34 15.39 0.02 -9.29
CA VAL A 34 16.02 -0.95 -10.17
C VAL A 34 15.70 -0.57 -11.60
N THR A 35 16.69 -0.06 -12.32
CA THR A 35 16.56 0.32 -13.72
C THR A 35 17.01 -0.84 -14.60
N VAL A 36 16.13 -1.28 -15.49
CA VAL A 36 16.36 -2.32 -16.48
C VAL A 36 16.52 -1.66 -17.84
N ARG A 37 17.58 -2.02 -18.56
CA ARG A 37 17.80 -1.61 -19.94
C ARG A 37 17.18 -2.63 -20.90
N GLY A 38 16.18 -2.19 -21.66
CA GLY A 38 15.56 -2.97 -22.72
C GLY A 38 16.49 -3.17 -23.91
N ARG A 39 16.16 -4.17 -24.74
CA ARG A 39 16.90 -4.50 -25.97
C ARG A 39 16.84 -3.39 -27.03
N ASP A 40 15.75 -2.62 -27.03
CA ASP A 40 15.52 -1.46 -27.88
C ASP A 40 16.31 -0.20 -27.44
N GLY A 41 17.08 -0.29 -26.35
CA GLY A 41 17.78 0.84 -25.74
C GLY A 41 16.91 1.67 -24.80
N GLY A 42 15.62 1.33 -24.65
CA GLY A 42 14.74 1.91 -23.64
C GLY A 42 15.19 1.55 -22.23
N THR A 43 14.79 2.36 -21.25
CA THR A 43 15.02 2.04 -19.83
C THR A 43 13.70 2.05 -19.08
N THR A 44 13.50 1.04 -18.25
CA THR A 44 12.33 0.92 -17.37
C THR A 44 12.81 0.84 -15.94
N THR A 45 12.25 1.65 -15.06
CA THR A 45 12.66 1.68 -13.65
C THR A 45 11.54 1.14 -12.77
N ALA A 46 11.85 0.10 -12.02
CA ALA A 46 11.05 -0.35 -10.89
C ALA A 46 11.45 0.44 -9.64
N ILE A 47 10.47 0.86 -8.86
CA ILE A 47 10.68 1.56 -7.60
C ILE A 47 10.09 0.71 -6.48
N CYS A 48 10.91 0.32 -5.52
CA CYS A 48 10.49 -0.29 -4.27
C CYS A 48 10.52 0.79 -3.20
N THR A 49 9.35 1.39 -2.97
CA THR A 49 9.21 2.51 -2.03
C THR A 49 9.37 2.06 -0.59
N ARG A 50 10.15 2.79 0.21
CA ARG A 50 10.22 2.58 1.65
C ARG A 50 8.93 3.07 2.28
N LEU A 51 8.25 2.18 3.00
CA LEU A 51 7.00 2.51 3.67
C LEU A 51 7.24 3.26 4.99
N SER A 52 6.19 3.91 5.48
CA SER A 52 6.23 4.64 6.75
C SER A 52 6.47 3.71 7.95
N ALA A 53 6.90 4.28 9.08
CA ALA A 53 7.04 3.54 10.35
C ALA A 53 5.68 3.13 10.96
N ASP A 54 4.58 3.63 10.43
CA ASP A 54 3.22 3.29 10.86
C ASP A 54 2.57 2.20 9.97
N ALA A 55 3.18 1.88 8.82
CA ALA A 55 2.70 0.82 7.95
C ALA A 55 2.75 -0.55 8.66
N PRO A 56 1.81 -1.48 8.35
CA PRO A 56 1.79 -2.81 8.95
C PRO A 56 3.12 -3.54 8.78
N GLU A 57 3.68 -4.05 9.87
CA GLU A 57 4.99 -4.71 9.88
C GLU A 57 5.12 -5.83 8.81
N PRO A 58 4.12 -6.73 8.63
CA PRO A 58 4.22 -7.75 7.59
C PRO A 58 4.32 -7.18 6.17
N LEU A 59 3.67 -6.03 5.90
CA LEU A 59 3.74 -5.36 4.61
C LEU A 59 5.11 -4.73 4.39
N ARG A 60 5.67 -4.06 5.40
CA ARG A 60 7.02 -3.49 5.33
C ARG A 60 8.07 -4.56 5.05
N ASN A 61 8.05 -5.63 5.85
CA ASN A 61 8.99 -6.74 5.72
C ASN A 61 8.91 -7.37 4.32
N ALA A 62 7.70 -7.49 3.76
CA ALA A 62 7.52 -8.01 2.40
C ALA A 62 8.10 -7.06 1.33
N VAL A 63 7.91 -5.75 1.47
CA VAL A 63 8.46 -4.74 0.53
C VAL A 63 9.98 -4.68 0.61
N ASP A 64 10.55 -4.73 1.81
CA ASP A 64 12.01 -4.77 2.01
C ASP A 64 12.60 -6.06 1.42
N ALA A 65 11.93 -7.20 1.62
CA ALA A 65 12.31 -8.47 1.00
C ALA A 65 12.22 -8.41 -0.53
N LEU A 66 11.22 -7.71 -1.11
CA LEU A 66 11.13 -7.50 -2.55
C LEU A 66 12.33 -6.69 -3.07
N ALA A 67 12.68 -5.59 -2.41
CA ALA A 67 13.84 -4.78 -2.79
C ALA A 67 15.16 -5.59 -2.74
N ALA A 68 15.35 -6.39 -1.69
CA ALA A 68 16.52 -7.25 -1.53
C ALA A 68 16.58 -8.37 -2.59
N ASN A 69 15.44 -8.98 -2.93
CA ASN A 69 15.38 -10.01 -3.95
C ASN A 69 15.57 -9.46 -5.36
N LEU A 70 15.05 -8.26 -5.66
CA LEU A 70 15.33 -7.58 -6.93
C LEU A 70 16.81 -7.19 -7.05
N THR A 71 17.44 -6.84 -5.93
CA THR A 71 18.90 -6.61 -5.88
C THR A 71 19.66 -7.89 -6.23
N THR A 72 19.26 -9.00 -5.64
CA THR A 72 19.86 -10.32 -5.92
C THR A 72 19.63 -10.72 -7.38
N LEU A 73 18.41 -10.53 -7.90
CA LEU A 73 18.05 -10.81 -9.29
C LEU A 73 18.90 -9.98 -10.26
N ALA A 74 19.06 -8.68 -10.02
CA ALA A 74 19.89 -7.80 -10.84
C ALA A 74 21.36 -8.25 -10.86
N GLN A 75 21.93 -8.57 -9.69
CA GLN A 75 23.31 -9.09 -9.60
C GLN A 75 23.48 -10.40 -10.37
N ARG A 76 22.54 -11.35 -10.23
CA ARG A 76 22.57 -12.63 -10.94
C ARG A 76 22.33 -12.46 -12.44
N GLY A 77 21.40 -11.59 -12.83
CA GLY A 77 21.10 -11.29 -14.22
C GLY A 77 22.30 -10.68 -14.95
N ASN A 78 22.99 -9.70 -14.35
CA ASN A 78 24.21 -9.13 -14.91
C ASN A 78 25.35 -10.16 -14.99
N GLN A 79 25.47 -11.05 -14.00
CA GLN A 79 26.44 -12.16 -14.06
C GLN A 79 26.14 -13.11 -15.23
N GLU A 80 24.89 -13.55 -15.39
CA GLU A 80 24.51 -14.47 -16.48
C GLU A 80 24.63 -13.82 -17.86
N ARG A 81 24.41 -12.51 -17.97
CA ARG A 81 24.59 -11.76 -19.23
C ARG A 81 26.01 -11.93 -19.80
N SER A 82 27.02 -11.98 -18.94
CA SER A 82 28.41 -12.18 -19.35
C SER A 82 28.79 -13.63 -19.67
N ARG A 83 27.93 -14.61 -19.32
CA ARG A 83 28.22 -16.05 -19.36
C ARG A 83 27.40 -16.81 -20.38
N VAL A 84 26.19 -16.35 -20.67
CA VAL A 84 25.22 -17.04 -21.51
C VAL A 84 25.15 -16.37 -22.89
N HIS A 85 24.94 -17.16 -23.92
CA HIS A 85 24.74 -16.64 -25.28
C HIS A 85 23.52 -15.70 -25.32
N PRO A 86 23.58 -14.53 -26.01
CA PRO A 86 22.50 -13.54 -26.00
C PRO A 86 21.12 -14.08 -26.37
N HIS A 87 21.05 -15.10 -27.24
CA HIS A 87 19.79 -15.75 -27.62
C HIS A 87 19.11 -16.52 -26.47
N ILE A 88 19.88 -17.11 -25.54
CA ILE A 88 19.35 -17.94 -24.43
C ILE A 88 19.11 -17.08 -23.18
N PHE A 89 19.68 -15.89 -23.15
CA PHE A 89 19.63 -15.00 -22.00
C PHE A 89 18.21 -14.62 -21.54
N PRO A 90 17.22 -14.35 -22.42
CA PRO A 90 15.85 -14.08 -21.98
C PRO A 90 15.22 -15.26 -21.21
N ASP A 91 15.45 -16.50 -21.64
CA ASP A 91 14.96 -17.70 -20.95
C ASP A 91 15.60 -17.80 -19.56
N ARG A 92 16.91 -17.55 -19.47
CA ARG A 92 17.63 -17.52 -18.20
C ARG A 92 17.12 -16.43 -17.26
N MET A 93 16.77 -15.26 -17.81
CA MET A 93 16.15 -14.18 -17.02
C MET A 93 14.76 -14.57 -16.50
N ARG A 94 13.97 -15.35 -17.25
CA ARG A 94 12.69 -15.89 -16.76
C ARG A 94 12.91 -16.84 -15.59
N GLU A 95 13.87 -17.75 -15.68
CA GLU A 95 14.23 -18.66 -14.57
C GLU A 95 14.67 -17.89 -13.31
N LEU A 96 15.54 -16.89 -13.47
CA LEU A 96 15.97 -16.04 -12.35
C LEU A 96 14.81 -15.24 -11.76
N THR A 97 13.90 -14.76 -12.60
CA THR A 97 12.69 -14.04 -12.17
C THR A 97 11.75 -14.97 -11.41
N ALA A 98 11.55 -16.20 -11.88
CA ALA A 98 10.78 -17.22 -11.18
C ALA A 98 11.42 -17.58 -9.82
N GLN A 99 12.75 -17.64 -9.75
CA GLN A 99 13.47 -18.03 -8.53
C GLN A 99 13.50 -16.92 -7.46
N TYR A 100 13.82 -15.68 -7.85
CA TYR A 100 14.07 -14.58 -6.91
C TYR A 100 12.94 -13.53 -6.90
N GLY A 101 12.40 -13.19 -8.08
CA GLY A 101 11.38 -12.15 -8.20
C GLY A 101 9.98 -12.61 -7.77
N SER A 102 9.55 -13.78 -8.26
CA SER A 102 8.18 -14.30 -8.10
C SER A 102 7.79 -14.52 -6.63
N PRO A 103 8.58 -15.22 -5.79
CA PRO A 103 8.20 -15.44 -4.39
C PRO A 103 8.05 -14.12 -3.59
N ALA A 104 8.97 -13.17 -3.81
CA ALA A 104 8.95 -11.89 -3.13
C ALA A 104 7.78 -11.00 -3.59
N PHE A 105 7.50 -10.99 -4.90
CA PHE A 105 6.36 -10.28 -5.46
C PHE A 105 5.03 -10.81 -4.91
N GLN A 106 4.85 -12.13 -4.87
CA GLN A 106 3.65 -12.75 -4.31
C GLN A 106 3.48 -12.46 -2.82
N ALA A 107 4.57 -12.42 -2.05
CA ALA A 107 4.55 -12.06 -0.64
C ALA A 107 4.02 -10.64 -0.43
N VAL A 108 4.46 -9.67 -1.25
CA VAL A 108 3.96 -8.28 -1.19
C VAL A 108 2.50 -8.20 -1.59
N VAL A 109 2.07 -8.89 -2.66
CA VAL A 109 0.64 -8.93 -3.04
C VAL A 109 -0.23 -9.48 -1.91
N LYS A 110 0.19 -10.58 -1.29
CA LYS A 110 -0.52 -11.18 -0.14
C LYS A 110 -0.57 -10.21 1.04
N ALA A 111 0.56 -9.63 1.44
CA ALA A 111 0.61 -8.70 2.57
C ALA A 111 -0.21 -7.43 2.29
N GLY A 112 -0.14 -6.88 1.09
CA GLY A 112 -0.89 -5.68 0.68
C GLY A 112 -2.40 -5.91 0.65
N THR A 113 -2.85 -7.06 0.14
CA THR A 113 -4.28 -7.41 0.17
C THR A 113 -4.81 -7.63 1.58
N THR A 114 -4.03 -8.25 2.46
CA THR A 114 -4.37 -8.37 3.88
C THR A 114 -4.44 -7.00 4.55
N ALA A 115 -3.41 -6.16 4.41
CA ALA A 115 -3.36 -4.83 4.98
C ALA A 115 -4.56 -3.98 4.54
N ARG A 116 -4.89 -3.99 3.24
CA ARG A 116 -6.05 -3.27 2.71
C ARG A 116 -7.38 -3.76 3.30
N ARG A 117 -7.55 -5.06 3.48
CA ARG A 117 -8.78 -5.64 4.07
C ARG A 117 -8.89 -5.30 5.55
N GLU A 118 -7.80 -5.39 6.30
CA GLU A 118 -7.78 -5.09 7.73
C GLU A 118 -8.02 -3.60 7.99
N ASP A 119 -7.40 -2.73 7.21
CA ASP A 119 -7.59 -1.29 7.28
C ASP A 119 -9.03 -0.90 6.94
N ALA A 120 -9.57 -1.43 5.83
CA ALA A 120 -10.97 -1.21 5.46
C ALA A 120 -11.94 -1.74 6.53
N ALA A 121 -11.66 -2.89 7.14
CA ALA A 121 -12.47 -3.44 8.23
C ALA A 121 -12.39 -2.58 9.50
N LYS A 122 -11.22 -2.05 9.85
CA LYS A 122 -11.05 -1.11 10.98
C LYS A 122 -11.82 0.18 10.74
N TRP A 123 -11.71 0.75 9.55
CA TRP A 123 -12.45 1.96 9.17
C TRP A 123 -13.97 1.72 9.21
N ALA A 124 -14.43 0.62 8.60
CA ALA A 124 -15.83 0.24 8.58
C ALA A 124 -16.43 0.08 9.98
N ARG A 125 -15.68 -0.42 10.97
CA ARG A 125 -16.16 -0.50 12.37
C ARG A 125 -16.43 0.87 13.00
N MET A 126 -15.75 1.93 12.52
CA MET A 126 -15.92 3.29 13.04
C MET A 126 -16.98 4.07 12.26
N THR A 127 -17.18 3.75 10.98
CA THR A 127 -18.07 4.50 10.09
C THR A 127 -19.37 3.77 9.74
N THR A 128 -19.50 2.49 10.06
CA THR A 128 -20.76 1.75 9.93
C THR A 128 -21.59 1.97 11.19
N PRO A 129 -22.76 2.62 11.10
CA PRO A 129 -23.61 2.82 12.25
C PRO A 129 -24.12 1.49 12.82
N GLU A 130 -24.21 1.39 14.14
CA GLU A 130 -24.94 0.29 14.80
C GLU A 130 -26.40 0.29 14.33
N PRO A 131 -27.01 -0.86 13.98
CA PRO A 131 -28.39 -0.90 13.52
C PRO A 131 -29.32 -0.31 14.59
N ALA A 132 -30.06 0.76 14.25
CA ALA A 132 -31.08 1.32 15.12
C ALA A 132 -32.47 1.13 14.52
N THR A 133 -33.42 0.74 15.36
CA THR A 133 -34.85 0.57 14.99
C THR A 133 -35.67 1.85 15.19
N GLY A 134 -35.02 2.99 15.45
CA GLY A 134 -35.67 4.25 15.83
C GLY A 134 -36.12 5.13 14.67
N THR A 135 -37.22 5.87 14.88
CA THR A 135 -37.78 6.85 13.92
C THR A 135 -36.87 8.06 13.70
N LEU A 136 -36.01 8.39 14.67
CA LEU A 136 -35.16 9.58 14.65
C LEU A 136 -34.20 9.62 13.44
N ARG A 137 -33.54 8.50 13.11
CA ARG A 137 -32.66 8.42 11.93
C ARG A 137 -33.41 8.61 10.61
N GLN A 138 -34.67 8.17 10.56
CA GLN A 138 -35.52 8.38 9.40
C GLN A 138 -35.92 9.86 9.26
N GLU A 139 -36.21 10.54 10.37
CA GLU A 139 -36.50 11.98 10.39
C GLU A 139 -35.29 12.80 9.91
N TYR A 140 -34.08 12.48 10.39
CA TYR A 140 -32.86 13.13 9.92
C TYR A 140 -32.61 12.89 8.42
N ARG A 141 -32.85 11.68 7.90
CA ARG A 141 -32.77 11.43 6.45
C ARG A 141 -33.72 12.33 5.66
N GLN A 142 -34.97 12.46 6.10
CA GLN A 142 -35.95 13.31 5.44
C GLN A 142 -35.57 14.80 5.51
N LEU A 143 -35.00 15.23 6.64
CA LEU A 143 -34.48 16.59 6.80
C LEU A 143 -33.37 16.85 5.77
N TRP A 144 -32.39 15.96 5.69
CA TRP A 144 -31.22 16.13 4.80
C TRP A 144 -31.58 16.11 3.32
N GLN A 145 -32.56 15.32 2.91
CA GLN A 145 -33.02 15.29 1.51
C GLN A 145 -33.55 16.66 1.05
N ARG A 146 -34.09 17.48 1.96
CA ARG A 146 -34.61 18.81 1.64
C ARG A 146 -33.53 19.89 1.59
N LEU A 147 -32.35 19.61 2.15
CA LEU A 147 -31.23 20.54 2.15
C LEU A 147 -30.49 20.51 0.82
N SER A 148 -30.03 21.68 0.37
CA SER A 148 -29.06 21.81 -0.71
C SER A 148 -27.68 21.27 -0.29
N LEU A 149 -26.81 21.01 -1.27
CA LEU A 149 -25.46 20.51 -1.00
C LEU A 149 -24.66 21.43 -0.07
N GLY A 150 -24.79 22.76 -0.24
CA GLY A 150 -24.12 23.74 0.61
C GLY A 150 -24.64 23.75 2.05
N GLU A 151 -25.95 23.60 2.23
CA GLU A 151 -26.56 23.50 3.57
C GLU A 151 -26.18 22.20 4.27
N ARG A 152 -26.12 21.08 3.53
CA ARG A 152 -25.61 19.81 4.05
C ARG A 152 -24.17 19.97 4.53
N ALA A 153 -23.31 20.59 3.73
CA ALA A 153 -21.92 20.83 4.08
C ALA A 153 -21.75 21.65 5.37
N ALA A 154 -22.52 22.74 5.52
CA ALA A 154 -22.51 23.55 6.73
C ALA A 154 -22.99 22.77 7.97
N ARG A 155 -23.88 21.79 7.78
CA ARG A 155 -24.49 21.01 8.85
C ARG A 155 -23.58 19.91 9.41
N VAL A 156 -22.71 19.31 8.58
CA VAL A 156 -21.83 18.19 9.00
C VAL A 156 -21.02 18.54 10.26
N ALA A 157 -20.48 19.76 10.35
CA ALA A 157 -19.61 20.16 11.47
C ALA A 157 -20.28 20.03 12.85
N ASN A 158 -21.59 20.28 12.90
CA ASN A 158 -22.37 20.31 14.15
C ASN A 158 -23.35 19.15 14.29
N ALA A 159 -23.45 18.28 13.27
CA ALA A 159 -24.33 17.13 13.30
C ALA A 159 -23.88 16.14 14.40
N ASP A 160 -24.88 15.58 15.08
CA ASP A 160 -24.66 14.57 16.11
C ASP A 160 -24.51 13.16 15.49
N TYR A 161 -24.27 12.17 16.36
CA TYR A 161 -24.06 10.79 15.93
C TYR A 161 -25.29 10.21 15.23
N GLU A 162 -26.49 10.40 15.79
CA GLU A 162 -27.72 9.80 15.26
C GLU A 162 -28.12 10.41 13.91
N GLU A 163 -27.87 11.70 13.73
CA GLU A 163 -28.06 12.41 12.47
C GLU A 163 -27.15 11.86 11.37
N LEU A 164 -25.82 11.82 11.61
CA LEU A 164 -24.87 11.31 10.62
C LEU A 164 -25.04 9.81 10.37
N ALA A 165 -25.33 9.03 11.41
CA ALA A 165 -25.67 7.62 11.28
C ALA A 165 -26.88 7.40 10.36
N GLY A 166 -27.94 8.19 10.53
CA GLY A 166 -29.13 8.12 9.68
C GLY A 166 -28.81 8.41 8.21
N VAL A 167 -27.96 9.39 7.94
CA VAL A 167 -27.49 9.73 6.58
C VAL A 167 -26.69 8.58 5.96
N VAL A 168 -25.77 7.98 6.72
CA VAL A 168 -24.93 6.86 6.24
C VAL A 168 -25.76 5.60 5.96
N GLU A 169 -26.71 5.25 6.83
CA GLU A 169 -27.68 4.17 6.56
C GLU A 169 -28.48 4.42 5.27
N GLY A 170 -28.80 5.69 5.01
CA GLY A 170 -29.53 6.15 3.84
C GLY A 170 -28.66 6.48 2.63
N ARG A 171 -27.41 6.01 2.53
CA ARG A 171 -26.45 6.39 1.49
C ARG A 171 -27.05 6.45 0.08
N GLY A 172 -27.90 5.47 -0.28
CA GLY A 172 -28.56 5.43 -1.59
C GLY A 172 -29.46 6.63 -1.93
N PHE A 173 -29.90 7.41 -0.94
CA PHE A 173 -30.70 8.62 -1.14
C PHE A 173 -29.87 9.88 -1.42
N PHE A 174 -28.54 9.82 -1.26
CA PHE A 174 -27.65 10.98 -1.30
C PHE A 174 -26.54 10.82 -2.33
N VAL A 175 -26.92 10.35 -3.53
CA VAL A 175 -25.98 10.04 -4.64
C VAL A 175 -25.15 11.26 -5.04
N ASP A 176 -25.72 12.46 -4.91
CA ASP A 176 -25.10 13.75 -5.24
C ASP A 176 -23.88 14.10 -4.37
N MET A 177 -23.77 13.51 -3.17
CA MET A 177 -22.61 13.73 -2.29
C MET A 177 -21.75 12.48 -2.03
N THR A 178 -22.27 11.29 -2.32
CA THR A 178 -21.69 9.99 -1.91
C THR A 178 -20.27 9.71 -2.43
N ASN A 179 -19.88 10.31 -3.56
CA ASN A 179 -18.54 10.15 -4.15
C ASN A 179 -17.67 11.41 -4.00
N GLY A 180 -18.09 12.36 -3.17
CA GLY A 180 -17.44 13.65 -2.99
C GLY A 180 -16.71 13.80 -1.65
N THR A 181 -15.98 14.91 -1.53
CA THR A 181 -15.29 15.31 -0.30
C THR A 181 -16.23 15.48 0.89
N LEU A 182 -17.49 15.87 0.65
CA LEU A 182 -18.51 15.98 1.69
C LEU A 182 -18.81 14.64 2.36
N TRP A 183 -18.87 13.54 1.60
CA TRP A 183 -19.12 12.23 2.17
C TRP A 183 -17.95 11.74 3.02
N ASN A 184 -16.71 12.01 2.57
CA ASN A 184 -15.52 11.73 3.36
C ASN A 184 -15.55 12.48 4.70
N GLU A 185 -16.05 13.72 4.71
CA GLU A 185 -16.19 14.52 5.93
C GLU A 185 -17.29 13.98 6.86
N ILE A 186 -18.41 13.51 6.31
CA ILE A 186 -19.46 12.79 7.06
C ILE A 186 -18.88 11.55 7.74
N GLU A 187 -18.17 10.71 6.98
CA GLU A 187 -17.54 9.50 7.50
C GLU A 187 -16.47 9.83 8.56
N ARG A 188 -15.66 10.88 8.32
CA ARG A 188 -14.65 11.37 9.28
C ARG A 188 -15.31 11.80 10.59
N ARG A 189 -16.33 12.65 10.52
CA ARG A 189 -17.04 13.16 11.71
C ARG A 189 -17.75 12.03 12.45
N LEU A 190 -18.41 11.13 11.72
CA LEU A 190 -19.05 9.96 12.31
C LEU A 190 -18.02 9.07 13.03
N ALA A 191 -16.86 8.80 12.42
CA ALA A 191 -15.80 8.02 13.07
C ALA A 191 -15.33 8.67 14.39
N LEU A 192 -15.14 9.99 14.42
CA LEU A 192 -14.79 10.71 15.67
C LEU A 192 -15.87 10.53 16.74
N LEU A 193 -17.14 10.66 16.37
CA LEU A 193 -18.26 10.50 17.31
C LEU A 193 -18.40 9.04 17.79
N THR A 194 -18.16 8.06 16.91
CA THR A 194 -18.14 6.63 17.27
C THR A 194 -17.00 6.33 18.24
N ILE A 195 -15.80 6.85 17.99
CA ILE A 195 -14.64 6.71 18.89
C ILE A 195 -14.96 7.35 20.25
N ALA A 196 -15.49 8.57 20.25
CA ALA A 196 -15.90 9.23 21.48
C ALA A 196 -16.92 8.39 22.26
N LYS A 197 -17.95 7.84 21.59
CA LYS A 197 -18.97 6.97 22.21
C LYS A 197 -18.35 5.70 22.80
N LEU A 198 -17.52 4.98 22.04
CA LEU A 198 -16.92 3.71 22.45
C LEU A 198 -15.96 3.87 23.62
N TYR A 199 -15.05 4.84 23.54
CA TYR A 199 -14.00 5.00 24.53
C TYR A 199 -14.43 5.80 25.76
N ALA A 200 -15.42 6.70 25.65
CA ALA A 200 -16.05 7.29 26.82
C ALA A 200 -16.78 6.22 27.65
N ALA A 201 -17.45 5.26 27.00
CA ALA A 201 -18.13 4.16 27.69
C ALA A 201 -17.17 3.20 28.41
N GLN A 202 -15.92 3.08 27.94
CA GLN A 202 -14.89 2.22 28.53
C GLN A 202 -14.05 2.90 29.63
N GLY A 203 -14.17 4.23 29.80
CA GLY A 203 -13.42 4.99 30.80
C GLY A 203 -11.93 5.23 30.47
N SER A 204 -11.47 4.83 29.28
CA SER A 204 -10.05 4.85 28.87
C SER A 204 -9.44 6.25 28.76
N PHE A 205 -10.27 7.29 28.62
CA PHE A 205 -9.84 8.69 28.57
C PHE A 205 -10.58 9.50 29.63
N SER A 206 -10.63 9.01 30.87
CA SER A 206 -11.26 9.75 31.96
C SER A 206 -10.46 11.02 32.28
N LYS A 207 -11.15 12.11 32.63
CA LYS A 207 -10.49 13.33 33.12
C LYS A 207 -9.66 13.03 34.35
N GLU A 208 -8.43 13.52 34.36
CA GLU A 208 -7.60 13.46 35.55
C GLU A 208 -8.04 14.54 36.54
N PRO A 209 -8.20 14.20 37.84
CA PRO A 209 -8.46 15.19 38.87
C PRO A 209 -7.34 16.23 38.95
N THR A 210 -7.70 17.50 38.98
CA THR A 210 -6.74 18.62 39.15
C THR A 210 -6.99 19.34 40.48
N PRO A 211 -6.04 20.14 41.01
CA PRO A 211 -6.26 20.93 42.22
C PRO A 211 -7.49 21.85 42.13
N ASP A 212 -7.78 22.38 40.93
CA ASP A 212 -8.94 23.24 40.67
C ASP A 212 -10.24 22.45 40.47
N GLN A 213 -10.15 21.17 40.10
CA GLN A 213 -11.28 20.25 39.89
C GLN A 213 -10.96 18.85 40.43
N PRO A 214 -10.92 18.66 41.77
CA PRO A 214 -10.48 17.41 42.39
C PRO A 214 -11.49 16.26 42.23
N LEU A 215 -12.71 16.58 41.79
CA LEU A 215 -13.78 15.63 41.49
C LEU A 215 -14.15 15.66 40.01
N ALA A 216 -13.18 15.96 39.13
CA ALA A 216 -13.42 15.88 37.69
C ALA A 216 -13.81 14.44 37.31
N THR A 217 -15.00 14.28 36.74
CA THR A 217 -15.54 12.99 36.30
C THR A 217 -15.93 13.02 34.84
N GLY A 218 -15.91 11.86 34.20
CA GLY A 218 -16.29 11.69 32.80
C GLY A 218 -15.10 11.78 31.84
N PRO A 219 -15.37 11.65 30.54
CA PRO A 219 -14.32 11.65 29.52
C PRO A 219 -13.64 13.01 29.36
N ASP A 220 -12.34 13.00 29.10
CA ASP A 220 -11.55 14.13 28.65
C ASP A 220 -11.79 14.34 27.14
N PRO A 221 -12.55 15.38 26.74
CA PRO A 221 -12.87 15.62 25.35
C PRO A 221 -11.63 15.93 24.50
N VAL A 222 -10.60 16.56 25.09
CA VAL A 222 -9.38 16.96 24.36
C VAL A 222 -8.57 15.73 24.00
N GLN A 223 -8.38 14.81 24.95
CA GLN A 223 -7.66 13.55 24.69
C GLN A 223 -8.42 12.65 23.71
N LEU A 224 -9.75 12.57 23.82
CA LEU A 224 -10.57 11.81 22.88
C LEU A 224 -10.49 12.36 21.46
N GLU A 225 -10.56 13.68 21.30
CA GLU A 225 -10.44 14.33 19.99
C GLU A 225 -9.05 14.12 19.39
N ALA A 226 -7.99 14.30 20.18
CA ALA A 226 -6.62 14.04 19.75
C ALA A 226 -6.41 12.57 19.33
N PHE A 227 -6.96 11.62 20.09
CA PHE A 227 -6.90 10.21 19.76
C PHE A 227 -7.66 9.89 18.47
N GLY A 228 -8.89 10.40 18.34
CA GLY A 228 -9.70 10.21 17.14
C GLY A 228 -9.05 10.80 15.89
N GLN A 229 -8.46 11.99 16.01
CA GLN A 229 -7.73 12.63 14.92
C GLN A 229 -6.49 11.80 14.51
N LYS A 230 -5.71 11.32 15.49
CA LYS A 230 -4.57 10.43 15.23
C LYS A 230 -5.01 9.13 14.53
N PHE A 231 -6.14 8.55 14.90
CA PHE A 231 -6.68 7.36 14.25
C PHE A 231 -7.00 7.61 12.77
N ILE A 232 -7.63 8.75 12.45
CA ILE A 232 -7.93 9.15 11.07
C ILE A 232 -6.64 9.39 10.27
N GLU A 233 -5.65 10.05 10.88
CA GLU A 233 -4.35 10.28 10.24
C GLU A 233 -3.64 8.96 9.92
N GLN A 234 -3.66 8.00 10.85
CA GLN A 234 -3.12 6.67 10.65
C GLN A 234 -3.83 5.92 9.52
N HIS A 235 -5.16 6.02 9.44
CA HIS A 235 -5.93 5.44 8.34
C HIS A 235 -5.57 6.06 6.98
N ASN A 236 -5.51 7.40 6.91
CA ASN A 236 -5.10 8.10 5.69
C ASN A 236 -3.67 7.76 5.26
N GLN A 237 -2.76 7.60 6.22
CA GLN A 237 -1.39 7.19 5.94
C GLN A 237 -1.33 5.73 5.44
N SER A 238 -2.10 4.83 6.05
CA SER A 238 -2.25 3.44 5.64
C SER A 238 -2.73 3.32 4.18
N ILE A 239 -3.73 4.11 3.77
CA ILE A 239 -4.19 4.16 2.38
C ILE A 239 -3.06 4.60 1.43
N LYS A 240 -2.35 5.68 1.77
CA LYS A 240 -1.22 6.18 0.96
C LYS A 240 -0.12 5.13 0.82
N ASP A 241 0.22 4.45 1.90
CA ASP A 241 1.23 3.39 1.89
C ASP A 241 0.80 2.22 0.98
N ILE A 242 -0.48 1.82 1.01
CA ILE A 242 -1.02 0.79 0.12
C ILE A 242 -0.98 1.23 -1.35
N GLU A 243 -1.34 2.48 -1.65
CA GLU A 243 -1.27 3.03 -3.01
C GLU A 243 0.18 3.05 -3.53
N LEU A 244 1.14 3.44 -2.69
CA LEU A 244 2.57 3.40 -3.02
C LEU A 244 3.05 1.98 -3.30
N VAL A 245 2.57 0.98 -2.56
CA VAL A 245 2.85 -0.44 -2.84
C VAL A 245 2.27 -0.84 -4.20
N GLU A 246 1.05 -0.43 -4.53
CA GLU A 246 0.43 -0.77 -5.82
C GLU A 246 1.19 -0.16 -7.01
N ILE A 247 1.66 1.09 -6.88
CA ILE A 247 2.55 1.73 -7.86
C ILE A 247 3.87 0.97 -7.97
N SER A 248 4.46 0.59 -6.83
CA SER A 248 5.72 -0.15 -6.78
C SER A 248 5.58 -1.49 -7.51
N LEU A 249 4.52 -2.27 -7.22
CA LEU A 249 4.24 -3.54 -7.90
C LEU A 249 4.05 -3.37 -9.41
N ARG A 250 3.30 -2.35 -9.86
CA ARG A 250 3.14 -2.07 -11.31
C ARG A 250 4.48 -1.77 -11.98
N SER A 251 5.34 -0.99 -11.32
CA SER A 251 6.68 -0.66 -11.85
C SER A 251 7.59 -1.90 -11.94
N VAL A 252 7.50 -2.81 -10.96
CA VAL A 252 8.22 -4.09 -10.98
C VAL A 252 7.76 -4.98 -12.13
N ILE A 253 6.45 -5.09 -12.38
CA ILE A 253 5.93 -5.84 -13.54
C ILE A 253 6.52 -5.29 -14.84
N ALA A 254 6.53 -3.96 -15.02
CA ALA A 254 7.08 -3.32 -16.22
C ALA A 254 8.59 -3.59 -16.38
N ALA A 255 9.36 -3.48 -15.29
CA ALA A 255 10.79 -3.78 -15.32
C ALA A 255 11.08 -5.25 -15.65
N MET A 256 10.29 -6.19 -15.11
CA MET A 256 10.45 -7.62 -15.40
C MET A 256 10.02 -7.97 -16.81
N ALA A 257 9.00 -7.30 -17.36
CA ALA A 257 8.61 -7.41 -18.76
C ALA A 257 9.77 -7.01 -19.68
N ALA A 258 10.42 -5.88 -19.40
CA ALA A 258 11.61 -5.43 -20.12
C ALA A 258 12.79 -6.41 -19.97
N ALA A 259 13.01 -6.96 -18.77
CA ALA A 259 14.12 -7.86 -18.47
C ALA A 259 13.99 -9.25 -19.13
N THR A 260 12.76 -9.73 -19.30
CA THR A 260 12.46 -11.09 -19.81
C THR A 260 12.00 -11.09 -21.27
N GLU A 261 11.93 -9.90 -21.89
CA GLU A 261 11.36 -9.65 -23.23
C GLU A 261 9.94 -10.21 -23.38
N LEU A 262 9.16 -10.18 -22.29
CA LEU A 262 7.77 -10.66 -22.26
C LEU A 262 6.79 -9.48 -22.35
N PRO A 263 5.59 -9.68 -22.93
CA PRO A 263 4.48 -8.77 -22.74
C PRO A 263 4.14 -8.58 -21.25
N LEU A 264 3.62 -7.41 -20.90
CA LEU A 264 3.34 -7.03 -19.50
C LEU A 264 2.46 -8.07 -18.76
N GLU A 265 1.45 -8.62 -19.43
CA GLU A 265 0.58 -9.66 -18.85
C GLU A 265 1.33 -10.97 -18.58
N ALA A 266 2.22 -11.39 -19.48
CA ALA A 266 3.01 -12.61 -19.30
C ALA A 266 4.03 -12.43 -18.16
N ALA A 267 4.68 -11.27 -18.07
CA ALA A 267 5.55 -10.95 -16.95
C ALA A 267 4.80 -10.95 -15.60
N PHE A 268 3.56 -10.47 -15.57
CA PHE A 268 2.71 -10.57 -14.39
C PHE A 268 2.39 -12.04 -14.04
N LYS A 269 2.07 -12.89 -15.03
CA LYS A 269 1.84 -14.33 -14.81
C LYS A 269 3.08 -15.02 -14.25
N LEU A 270 4.26 -14.72 -14.79
CA LEU A 270 5.56 -15.20 -14.27
C LEU A 270 5.78 -14.81 -12.81
N LEU A 271 5.58 -13.52 -12.48
CA LEU A 271 5.70 -13.01 -11.11
C LEU A 271 4.65 -13.58 -10.15
N MET A 272 3.50 -14.01 -10.66
CA MET A 272 2.48 -14.70 -9.87
C MET A 272 2.66 -16.22 -9.83
N GLY A 273 3.68 -16.78 -10.50
CA GLY A 273 3.94 -18.22 -10.57
C GLY A 273 2.86 -18.99 -11.34
N ARG A 274 2.31 -18.40 -12.40
CA ARG A 274 1.20 -18.92 -13.21
C ARG A 274 1.56 -19.17 -14.68
N GLU A 275 2.85 -19.37 -14.97
CA GLU A 275 3.30 -19.80 -16.29
C GLU A 275 2.99 -21.27 -16.56
#